data_AF-A0A450SBH3-F1
#
_entry.id   AF-A0A450SBH3-F1
#
_cell.length_a   1.000
_cell.length_b   1.000
_cell.length_c   1.000
_cell.angle_alpha   90.00
_cell.angle_beta   90.00
_cell.angle_gamma   90.00
#
_symmetry.space_group_name_H-M   'P 1'
#
loop_
_entity.id
_entity.type
_entity.pdbx_description
1 polymer ?
#
loop_
_entity_poly.entity_id
_entity_poly.type
_entity_poly.pdbx_seq_one_letter_code
_entity_poly.pdbx_strand_id
1 'polypeptide(L)' 'MLALLKRAHKTATTYQVWEEGSHPQTIAGEAMMRQKIDYIHHNPVARGYVDRPEHWRYSSARNYLGQPGLIEVCREW' A
#
# COMPACT_ATOMS: atom_id res chain seq x y z
N MET A 1 18.06 -9.52 12.77
CA MET A 1 16.87 -8.69 13.04
C MET A 1 15.56 -9.44 12.76
N LEU A 2 15.32 -9.99 11.56
CA LEU A 2 14.06 -10.68 11.22
C LEU A 2 13.74 -11.92 12.09
N ALA A 3 14.76 -12.69 12.49
CA ALA A 3 14.55 -13.82 13.41
C ALA A 3 14.03 -13.38 14.79
N LEU A 4 14.30 -12.13 15.21
CA LEU A 4 13.85 -11.59 16.51
C LEU A 4 12.37 -11.21 16.51
N LEU A 5 11.81 -10.88 15.34
CA LEU A 5 10.42 -10.45 15.17
C LEU A 5 9.47 -11.61 14.86
N LYS A 6 10.02 -12.81 14.69
CA LYS A 6 9.26 -14.03 14.41
C LYS A 6 8.43 -14.43 15.65
N ARG A 7 7.17 -14.79 15.44
CA ARG A 7 6.29 -15.25 16.52
C ARG A 7 6.77 -16.60 17.07
N ALA A 8 6.84 -16.72 18.39
CA ALA A 8 7.43 -17.88 19.08
C ALA A 8 6.79 -19.23 18.72
N HIS A 9 5.50 -19.23 18.38
CA HIS A 9 4.75 -20.46 18.07
C HIS A 9 5.02 -21.00 16.65
N LYS A 10 5.68 -20.24 15.76
CA LYS A 10 6.08 -20.71 14.43
C LYS A 10 7.42 -21.43 14.57
N THR A 11 7.45 -22.75 14.45
CA THR A 11 8.71 -23.53 14.59
C THR A 11 9.25 -24.05 13.26
N ALA A 12 8.43 -24.08 12.21
CA ALA A 12 8.77 -24.68 10.91
C ALA A 12 9.82 -23.90 10.08
N THR A 13 9.98 -22.60 10.30
CA THR A 13 10.93 -21.75 9.55
C THR A 13 11.82 -20.97 10.51
N THR A 14 13.00 -20.54 10.07
CA THR A 14 13.88 -19.69 10.89
C THR A 14 13.47 -18.22 10.88
N TYR A 15 12.84 -17.75 9.80
CA TYR A 15 12.48 -16.34 9.58
C TYR A 15 10.99 -16.17 9.27
N GLN A 16 10.48 -14.97 9.57
CA GLN A 16 9.15 -14.52 9.23
C GLN A 16 9.23 -13.06 8.78
N VAL A 17 8.70 -12.77 7.59
CA VAL A 17 8.66 -11.42 7.02
C VAL A 17 7.27 -10.80 7.18
N TRP A 18 6.23 -11.61 6.97
CA TRP A 18 4.84 -11.17 7.08
C TRP A 18 4.35 -11.19 8.52
N GLU A 19 3.72 -10.11 8.95
CA GLU A 19 2.90 -10.14 10.16
C GLU A 19 1.68 -11.05 9.96
N GLU A 20 1.17 -11.61 11.04
CA GLU A 20 -0.01 -12.48 10.99
C GLU A 20 -1.30 -11.66 10.97
N GLY A 21 -2.26 -12.13 10.17
CA GLY A 21 -3.54 -11.48 9.98
C GLY A 21 -3.58 -10.58 8.74
N SER A 22 -4.78 -10.20 8.38
CA SER A 22 -5.05 -9.22 7.33
C SER A 22 -6.19 -8.31 7.81
N HIS A 23 -6.28 -7.12 7.22
CA HIS A 23 -7.34 -6.17 7.54
C HIS A 23 -8.13 -5.80 6.28
N PRO A 24 -8.93 -6.74 5.73
CA PRO A 24 -9.76 -6.45 4.59
C PRO A 24 -10.88 -5.48 4.98
N GLN A 25 -11.14 -4.50 4.11
CA GLN A 25 -12.28 -3.59 4.25
C GLN A 25 -13.10 -3.63 2.96
N THR A 26 -14.40 -3.84 3.09
CA THR A 26 -15.33 -3.79 1.96
C THR A 26 -15.47 -2.34 1.48
N ILE A 27 -15.34 -2.13 0.17
CA ILE A 27 -15.61 -0.84 -0.46
C ILE A 27 -17.09 -0.77 -0.81
N ALA A 28 -17.84 0.07 -0.11
CA ALA A 28 -19.30 0.16 -0.25
C ALA A 28 -19.77 1.05 -1.41
N GLY A 29 -18.86 1.73 -2.10
CA GLY A 29 -19.19 2.60 -3.24
C GLY A 29 -18.05 3.52 -3.64
N GLU A 30 -18.28 4.29 -4.69
CA GLU A 30 -17.27 5.13 -5.33
C GLU A 30 -16.67 6.19 -4.38
N ALA A 31 -17.51 6.83 -3.55
CA ALA A 31 -17.02 7.82 -2.59
C ALA A 31 -15.98 7.23 -1.62
N MET A 32 -16.24 6.02 -1.11
CA MET A 32 -15.31 5.29 -0.26
C MET A 32 -14.06 4.86 -1.04
N MET A 33 -14.23 4.41 -2.29
CA MET A 33 -13.10 4.05 -3.16
C MET A 33 -12.13 5.22 -3.31
N ARG A 34 -12.64 6.40 -3.71
CA ARG A 34 -11.85 7.62 -3.89
C ARG A 34 -11.12 8.02 -2.61
N GLN A 35 -11.83 8.02 -1.47
CA GLN A 35 -11.22 8.31 -0.17
C GLN A 35 -10.06 7.35 0.15
N LYS A 36 -10.20 6.05 -0.12
CA LYS A 36 -9.14 5.06 0.14
C LYS A 36 -7.97 5.20 -0.81
N ILE A 37 -8.22 5.48 -2.10
CA ILE A 37 -7.17 5.75 -3.08
C ILE A 37 -6.35 6.97 -2.65
N ASP A 38 -7.01 8.07 -2.30
CA ASP A 38 -6.34 9.29 -1.84
C ASP A 38 -5.48 9.03 -0.60
N TYR A 39 -6.03 8.29 0.37
CA TYR A 39 -5.28 7.88 1.56
C TYR A 39 -4.02 7.07 1.19
N ILE A 40 -4.14 6.08 0.31
CA ILE A 40 -3.02 5.23 -0.13
C ILE A 40 -1.95 6.07 -0.84
N HIS A 41 -2.35 7.00 -1.72
CA HIS A 41 -1.42 7.89 -2.42
C HIS A 41 -0.67 8.85 -1.49
N HIS A 42 -1.31 9.28 -0.40
CA HIS A 42 -0.69 10.18 0.59
C HIS A 42 0.16 9.45 1.65
N ASN A 43 0.02 8.14 1.83
CA ASN A 43 0.79 7.38 2.82
C ASN A 43 2.32 7.58 2.75
N PRO A 44 2.97 7.59 1.57
CA PRO A 44 4.40 7.87 1.47
C PRO A 44 4.79 9.28 1.95
N VAL A 45 3.91 10.26 1.74
CA VAL A 45 4.10 11.65 2.17
C VAL A 45 3.93 11.76 3.68
N ALA A 46 2.86 11.19 4.23
CA ALA A 46 2.59 11.18 5.67
C ALA A 46 3.70 10.49 6.47
N ARG A 47 4.40 9.52 5.86
CA ARG A 47 5.58 8.86 6.45
C ARG A 47 6.91 9.57 6.21
N GLY A 48 6.90 10.69 5.49
CA GLY A 48 8.09 11.50 5.21
C GLY A 48 9.07 10.87 4.22
N TYR A 49 8.64 9.91 3.40
CA TYR A 49 9.51 9.27 2.41
C TYR A 49 9.68 10.11 1.14
N VAL A 50 8.68 10.90 0.79
CA VAL A 50 8.65 11.78 -0.37
C VAL A 50 7.83 13.03 -0.08
N ASP A 51 8.14 14.14 -0.75
CA ASP A 51 7.40 15.40 -0.56
C ASP A 51 6.04 15.42 -1.27
N ARG A 52 5.87 14.60 -2.31
CA ARG A 52 4.66 14.55 -3.15
C ARG A 52 4.23 13.11 -3.44
N PRO A 53 2.92 12.81 -3.52
CA PRO A 53 2.41 11.45 -3.78
C PRO A 53 3.01 10.79 -5.03
N GLU A 54 3.09 11.52 -6.13
CA GLU A 54 3.59 11.06 -7.43
C GLU A 54 5.10 10.84 -7.48
N HIS A 55 5.86 11.29 -6.48
CA HIS A 55 7.28 10.97 -6.38
C HIS A 55 7.49 9.51 -5.94
N TRP A 56 6.49 8.88 -5.32
CA TRP A 56 6.57 7.47 -4.98
C TRP A 56 6.41 6.58 -6.22
N ARG A 57 7.54 6.10 -6.75
CA ARG A 57 7.59 5.29 -7.99
C ARG A 57 6.68 4.07 -7.96
N TYR A 58 6.54 3.43 -6.80
CA TYR A 58 5.75 2.20 -6.62
C TYR A 58 4.33 2.48 -6.14
N SER A 59 3.70 3.52 -6.69
CA SER A 59 2.30 3.90 -6.46
C SER A 59 1.65 4.29 -7.79
N SER A 60 0.33 4.12 -7.86
CA SER A 60 -0.48 4.56 -9.00
C SER A 60 -0.79 6.06 -9.01
N ALA A 61 -0.29 6.84 -8.04
CA ALA A 61 -0.54 8.28 -7.95
C ALA A 61 -0.29 9.03 -9.28
N ARG A 62 0.76 8.66 -10.01
CA ARG A 62 1.04 9.19 -11.36
C ARG A 62 -0.08 8.93 -12.36
N ASN A 63 -0.61 7.70 -12.41
CA ASN A 63 -1.68 7.34 -13.33
C ASN A 63 -2.95 8.19 -13.12
N TYR A 64 -3.23 8.56 -11.87
CA TYR A 64 -4.38 9.40 -11.50
C TYR A 64 -4.15 10.90 -11.80
N LEU A 65 -2.89 11.31 -11.99
CA LEU A 65 -2.52 12.62 -12.50
C LEU A 65 -2.34 12.65 -14.04
N GLY A 66 -2.71 11.57 -14.73
CA GLY A 66 -2.52 11.46 -16.19
C GLY A 66 -1.06 11.29 -16.62
N GLN A 67 -0.16 11.00 -15.68
CA GLN A 67 1.26 10.74 -15.95
C GLN A 67 1.51 9.24 -16.14
N PRO A 68 2.57 8.84 -16.86
CA PRO A 68 2.96 7.45 -16.97
C PRO A 68 3.27 6.82 -15.59
N GLY A 69 2.53 5.76 -15.26
CA GLY A 69 2.82 4.88 -14.13
C GLY A 69 3.81 3.79 -14.48
N LEU A 70 4.21 2.99 -13.48
CA LEU A 70 5.07 1.82 -13.73
C LEU A 70 4.32 0.70 -14.47
N ILE A 71 3.02 0.58 -14.19
CA ILE A 71 2.07 -0.31 -14.85
C ILE A 71 0.77 0.44 -15.10
N GLU A 72 -0.01 -0.01 -16.07
CA GLU A 72 -1.37 0.48 -16.29
C GLU A 72 -2.29 0.07 -15.15
N VAL A 73 -3.27 0.94 -14.85
CA VAL A 73 -4.26 0.70 -13.81
C VAL A 73 -5.66 0.92 -14.36
N CYS A 74 -6.59 0.06 -13.95
CA CYS A 74 -8.01 0.27 -14.24
C CYS A 74 -8.49 1.50 -13.46
N ARG A 75 -9.12 2.44 -14.17
CA ARG A 75 -9.70 3.67 -13.60
C ARG A 75 -11.21 3.76 -13.83
N GLU A 76 -11.80 2.68 -14.31
CA GLU A 76 -13.22 2.52 -14.54
C GLU A 76 -13.78 1.73 -13.35
N TRP A 77 -14.80 2.28 -12.69
CA TRP A 77 -15.47 1.70 -11.53
C TRP A 77 -16.96 2.03 -11.56
#